data_AF-A0A9P7NY52-F1
#
_entry.id   AF-A0A9P7NY52-F1
#
_cell.length_a   1.000
_cell.length_b   1.000
_cell.length_c   1.000
_cell.angle_alpha   90.00
_cell.angle_beta   90.00
_cell.angle_gamma   90.00
#
_symmetry.space_group_name_H-M   'P 1'
#
loop_
_entity.id
_entity.type
_entity.pdbx_description
1 polymer ?
#
loop_
_entity_poly.entity_id
_entity_poly.type
_entity_poly.pdbx_seq_one_letter_code
_entity_poly.pdbx_strand_id
1 'polypeptide(L)'
;MKVNWALWTPTVARLFKPEEFPHLKTLVFAGEALSPKDLETWCDRVRLIQGYGPAECSLISTVTDPLTRSDNPRGIGLPSGCVAWVVNRDNHELLAPPGAIGELILEGPIVGRGYLGDPERAASAFISPPTWLMKLRGPGSSIRLYKTGDLVRQHVSSGLITFVGRNDDQVKVRGQRVEPGEVEGQVAQVFPGSQVLVLVVKKMAGAVLAALVLQTDESRSSAGETANLFPPPSFAFAALAKAAFSKLREAMPTYMIPSIILPLSYLPKAATGKADRNLLRDRVASLSDWEIEAYMAATLSRRSASTAIEAELQQLVGQVLQKPPPSISLDEDLFRLGMDSLTAMTLTSAARRRGWEVSVPIIFQHSRVSDLARIVEQGQHETSARSQLEEASAVINKRLLPLLPEICTKWDLREDQITHIAPTTYYQHMALASEHEAFFGLYFSKPVASEALKAAASRVVKLHSILRSAFVPLENTYVQLTLCDFDLPLQEIQTNEAEVSATMELLCRDAADKAAGFGVPVTKLILMLDSQGDCISLLLRVQRAQFDGVSVMRIMADWRSALENAACSWEPAP
;
A
#
# COMPACT_ATOMS: atom_id res chain seq x y z
N MET A 1 -22.72 -22.95 40.82
CA MET A 1 -21.40 -22.41 41.20
C MET A 1 -21.47 -20.89 41.14
N LYS A 2 -21.05 -20.13 42.17
CA LYS A 2 -21.11 -18.65 42.17
C LYS A 2 -19.85 -18.05 41.52
N VAL A 3 -19.67 -18.32 40.22
CA VAL A 3 -18.50 -17.84 39.46
C VAL A 3 -18.50 -16.31 39.49
N ASN A 4 -17.40 -15.72 39.96
CA ASN A 4 -17.23 -14.27 40.10
C ASN A 4 -16.15 -13.69 39.19
N TRP A 5 -15.37 -14.54 38.52
CA TRP A 5 -14.33 -14.16 37.57
C TRP A 5 -14.28 -15.17 36.42
N ALA A 6 -14.11 -14.69 35.19
CA ALA A 6 -13.95 -15.54 34.01
C ALA A 6 -12.99 -14.90 33.00
N LEU A 7 -12.30 -15.74 32.21
CA LEU A 7 -11.55 -15.35 31.02
C LEU A 7 -12.09 -16.12 29.83
N TRP A 8 -12.57 -15.40 28.82
CA TRP A 8 -13.17 -15.97 27.61
C TRP A 8 -12.61 -15.32 26.36
N THR A 9 -12.73 -16.01 25.23
CA THR A 9 -12.65 -15.31 23.94
C THR A 9 -13.96 -14.54 23.71
N PRO A 10 -13.92 -13.40 23.00
CA PRO A 10 -15.13 -12.69 22.56
C PRO A 10 -16.14 -13.62 21.89
N THR A 11 -15.69 -14.55 21.04
CA THR A 11 -16.57 -15.52 20.37
C THR A 11 -17.36 -16.39 21.35
N VAL A 12 -16.74 -16.87 22.43
CA VAL A 12 -17.43 -17.68 23.45
C VAL A 12 -18.41 -16.82 24.25
N ALA A 13 -17.99 -15.60 24.62
CA ALA A 13 -18.83 -14.70 25.41
C ALA A 13 -20.12 -14.30 24.69
N ARG A 14 -20.08 -14.17 23.35
CA ARG A 14 -21.25 -13.86 22.50
C ARG A 14 -22.32 -14.95 22.48
N LEU A 15 -22.02 -16.16 22.95
CA LEU A 15 -23.00 -17.25 23.05
C LEU A 15 -23.95 -17.08 24.24
N PHE A 16 -23.64 -16.18 25.16
CA PHE A 16 -24.37 -16.00 26.41
C PHE A 16 -24.82 -14.57 26.62
N LYS A 17 -25.85 -14.40 27.43
CA LYS A 17 -26.31 -13.10 27.91
C LYS A 17 -25.73 -12.81 29.31
N PRO A 18 -25.36 -11.56 29.63
CA PRO A 18 -24.83 -11.22 30.95
C PRO A 18 -25.73 -11.63 32.13
N GLU A 19 -27.05 -11.63 31.93
CA GLU A 19 -28.05 -12.00 32.95
C GLU A 19 -27.94 -13.46 33.40
N GLU A 20 -27.38 -14.34 32.56
CA GLU A 20 -27.17 -15.75 32.88
C GLU A 20 -26.07 -15.96 33.93
N PHE A 21 -25.25 -14.92 34.19
CA PHE A 21 -24.13 -14.94 35.13
C PHE A 21 -24.24 -13.85 36.22
N PRO A 22 -25.27 -13.90 37.08
CA PRO A 22 -25.57 -12.82 38.04
C PRO A 22 -24.52 -12.62 39.14
N HIS A 23 -23.56 -13.54 39.28
CA HIS A 23 -22.47 -13.45 40.26
C HIS A 23 -21.13 -13.05 39.65
N LEU A 24 -21.04 -12.98 38.32
CA LEU A 24 -19.82 -12.61 37.61
C LEU A 24 -19.51 -11.14 37.87
N LYS A 25 -18.33 -10.85 38.40
CA LYS A 25 -17.88 -9.49 38.72
C LYS A 25 -16.82 -8.99 37.75
N THR A 26 -16.00 -9.88 37.21
CA THR A 26 -14.91 -9.54 36.30
C THR A 26 -14.88 -10.52 35.14
N LEU A 27 -14.81 -9.97 33.94
CA LEU A 27 -14.69 -10.73 32.71
C LEU A 27 -13.47 -10.23 31.96
N VAL A 28 -12.55 -11.15 31.65
CA VAL A 28 -11.37 -10.85 30.83
C VAL A 28 -11.62 -11.40 29.44
N PHE A 29 -11.55 -10.54 28.42
CA PHE A 29 -11.47 -10.99 27.04
C PHE A 29 -10.03 -11.09 26.60
N ALA A 30 -9.68 -12.23 25.99
CA ALA A 30 -8.35 -12.44 25.45
C ALA A 30 -8.38 -13.29 24.18
N GLY A 31 -7.33 -13.15 23.37
CA GLY A 31 -7.08 -14.01 22.22
C GLY A 31 -7.75 -13.59 20.90
N GLU A 32 -8.76 -12.73 20.91
CA GLU A 32 -9.38 -12.20 19.68
C GLU A 32 -9.63 -10.69 19.80
N ALA A 33 -9.81 -10.02 18.66
CA ALA A 33 -10.20 -8.62 18.64
C ALA A 33 -11.61 -8.44 19.19
N LEU A 34 -11.78 -7.44 20.05
CA LEU A 34 -13.10 -6.98 20.48
C LEU A 34 -13.84 -6.27 19.35
N SER A 35 -15.16 -6.30 19.44
CA SER A 35 -16.06 -5.46 18.65
C SER A 35 -16.75 -4.42 19.55
N PRO A 36 -17.25 -3.30 18.99
CA PRO A 36 -18.04 -2.34 19.76
C PRO A 36 -19.26 -2.98 20.46
N LYS A 37 -19.86 -4.01 19.85
CA LYS A 37 -20.99 -4.74 20.43
C LYS A 37 -20.62 -5.51 21.69
N ASP A 38 -19.38 -6.00 21.79
CA ASP A 38 -18.91 -6.69 22.99
C ASP A 38 -18.82 -5.70 24.17
N LEU A 39 -18.35 -4.47 23.91
CA LEU A 39 -18.30 -3.41 24.91
C LEU A 39 -19.70 -3.01 25.37
N GLU A 40 -20.62 -2.80 24.42
CA GLU A 40 -22.02 -2.47 24.72
C GLU A 40 -22.70 -3.53 25.59
N THR A 41 -22.43 -4.80 25.31
CA THR A 41 -23.06 -5.93 26.01
C THR A 41 -22.55 -6.09 27.44
N TRP A 42 -21.23 -5.95 27.66
CA TRP A 42 -20.59 -6.39 28.91
C TRP A 42 -20.08 -5.28 29.81
N CYS A 43 -19.67 -4.09 29.30
CA CYS A 43 -18.97 -3.07 30.10
C CYS A 43 -19.78 -2.57 31.31
N ASP A 44 -21.10 -2.48 31.23
CA ASP A 44 -21.93 -1.97 32.34
C ASP A 44 -22.37 -3.08 33.31
N ARG A 45 -22.10 -4.33 32.99
CA ARG A 45 -22.55 -5.50 33.78
C ARG A 45 -21.44 -6.07 34.64
N VAL A 46 -20.21 -5.99 34.16
CA VAL A 46 -19.02 -6.55 34.82
C VAL A 46 -17.84 -5.60 34.66
N ARG A 47 -16.83 -5.76 35.51
CA ARG A 47 -15.51 -5.17 35.27
C ARG A 47 -14.89 -5.87 34.05
N LEU A 48 -15.09 -5.31 32.86
CA LEU A 48 -14.60 -5.86 31.60
C LEU A 48 -13.15 -5.42 31.37
N ILE A 49 -12.25 -6.38 31.11
CA ILE A 49 -10.83 -6.10 30.85
C ILE A 49 -10.43 -6.81 29.56
N GLN A 50 -9.62 -6.16 28.72
CA GLN A 50 -8.98 -6.81 27.59
C GLN A 50 -7.55 -7.21 27.95
N GLY A 51 -7.25 -8.50 27.77
CA GLY A 51 -5.91 -9.05 27.81
C GLY A 51 -5.43 -9.38 26.41
N TYR A 52 -4.18 -9.06 26.12
CA TYR A 52 -3.49 -9.47 24.90
C TYR A 52 -2.20 -10.18 25.29
N GLY A 53 -1.90 -11.26 24.58
CA GLY A 53 -0.64 -11.98 24.75
C GLY A 53 -0.54 -13.17 23.81
N PRO A 54 0.63 -13.41 23.21
CA PRO A 54 0.91 -14.64 22.48
C PRO A 54 1.19 -15.80 23.46
N ALA A 55 1.01 -17.04 23.00
CA ALA A 55 1.23 -18.23 23.84
C ALA A 55 2.71 -18.36 24.27
N GLU A 56 3.60 -17.89 23.42
CA GLU A 56 5.05 -17.80 23.62
C GLU A 56 5.43 -16.85 24.76
N CYS A 57 4.49 -16.03 25.25
CA CYS A 57 4.68 -15.10 26.36
C CYS A 57 3.75 -15.38 27.55
N SER A 58 3.41 -16.65 27.81
CA SER A 58 2.67 -17.05 29.02
C SER A 58 1.29 -16.37 29.18
N LEU A 59 0.45 -16.52 28.14
CA LEU A 59 -0.98 -16.15 28.07
C LEU A 59 -1.27 -14.65 27.87
N ILE A 60 -0.91 -13.78 28.82
CA ILE A 60 -1.25 -12.35 28.77
C ILE A 60 0.01 -11.53 29.04
N SER A 61 0.32 -10.63 28.10
CA SER A 61 1.47 -9.74 28.12
C SER A 61 1.08 -8.27 28.30
N THR A 62 -0.12 -7.88 27.88
CA THR A 62 -0.66 -6.53 28.10
C THR A 62 -2.10 -6.61 28.56
N VAL A 63 -2.51 -5.65 29.39
CA VAL A 63 -3.87 -5.55 29.94
C VAL A 63 -4.35 -4.11 29.91
N THR A 64 -5.63 -3.93 29.62
CA THR A 64 -6.29 -2.64 29.76
C THR A 64 -6.69 -2.39 31.21
N ASP A 65 -6.91 -1.12 31.55
CA ASP A 65 -7.84 -0.79 32.62
C ASP A 65 -9.26 -1.28 32.29
N PRO A 66 -10.19 -1.30 33.26
CA PRO A 66 -11.57 -1.66 32.99
C PRO A 66 -12.17 -0.81 31.87
N LEU A 67 -12.68 -1.49 30.85
CA LEU A 67 -13.19 -0.88 29.63
C LEU A 67 -14.55 -0.23 29.86
N THR A 68 -14.79 0.84 29.13
CA THR A 68 -16.03 1.58 28.99
C THR A 68 -16.57 1.43 27.56
N ARG A 69 -17.82 1.83 27.33
CA ARG A 69 -18.42 1.79 25.99
C ARG A 69 -17.73 2.70 24.96
N SER A 70 -17.04 3.74 25.43
CA SER A 70 -16.33 4.71 24.59
C SER A 70 -14.90 4.30 24.24
N ASP A 71 -14.39 3.22 24.84
CA ASP A 71 -13.01 2.80 24.60
C ASP A 71 -12.82 2.19 23.22
N ASN A 72 -11.60 2.32 22.71
CA ASN A 72 -11.22 1.70 21.45
C ASN A 72 -11.03 0.19 21.65
N PRO A 73 -11.81 -0.69 20.98
CA PRO A 73 -11.72 -2.15 21.13
C PRO A 73 -10.39 -2.75 20.62
N ARG A 74 -9.57 -1.95 19.93
CA ARG A 74 -8.21 -2.33 19.52
C ARG A 74 -7.13 -1.95 20.54
N GLY A 75 -7.50 -1.25 21.62
CA GLY A 75 -6.58 -0.91 22.71
C GLY A 75 -6.20 -2.15 23.50
N ILE A 76 -4.93 -2.54 23.47
CA ILE A 76 -4.43 -3.71 24.22
C ILE A 76 -3.83 -3.33 25.58
N GLY A 77 -3.88 -2.04 25.93
CA GLY A 77 -3.54 -1.54 27.25
C GLY A 77 -2.04 -1.37 27.48
N LEU A 78 -1.60 -1.63 28.72
CA LEU A 78 -0.22 -1.50 29.16
C LEU A 78 0.44 -2.87 29.38
N PRO A 79 1.77 -2.97 29.25
CA PRO A 79 2.50 -4.19 29.56
C PRO A 79 2.29 -4.65 31.00
N SER A 80 2.16 -5.97 31.21
CA SER A 80 1.99 -6.58 32.52
C SER A 80 2.93 -7.77 32.66
N GLY A 81 3.83 -7.72 33.65
CA GLY A 81 4.85 -8.76 33.86
C GLY A 81 5.96 -8.80 32.79
N CYS A 82 5.97 -7.86 31.84
CA CYS A 82 6.99 -7.72 30.80
C CYS A 82 7.24 -6.24 30.46
N VAL A 83 8.27 -6.01 29.64
CA VAL A 83 8.52 -4.75 28.95
C VAL A 83 8.10 -4.92 27.49
N ALA A 84 7.35 -3.96 26.97
CA ALA A 84 6.97 -3.93 25.56
C ALA A 84 7.81 -2.90 24.81
N TRP A 85 8.39 -3.32 23.70
CA TRP A 85 9.17 -2.47 22.79
C TRP A 85 8.45 -2.37 21.46
N VAL A 86 8.40 -1.17 20.90
CA VAL A 86 7.90 -0.94 19.53
C VAL A 86 9.10 -0.63 18.65
N VAL A 87 9.42 -1.53 17.73
CA VAL A 87 10.57 -1.43 16.84
C VAL A 87 10.15 -1.20 15.40
N ASN A 88 11.09 -0.80 14.54
CA ASN A 88 10.85 -0.77 13.12
C ASN A 88 10.49 -2.18 12.62
N ARG A 89 9.40 -2.27 11.85
CA ARG A 89 8.83 -3.53 11.36
C ARG A 89 9.80 -4.36 10.49
N ASP A 90 10.69 -3.67 9.77
CA ASP A 90 11.59 -4.27 8.79
C ASP A 90 12.98 -4.53 9.42
N ASN A 91 13.29 -3.88 10.54
CA ASN A 91 14.57 -4.03 11.24
C ASN A 91 14.44 -3.77 12.76
N HIS A 92 14.51 -4.83 13.58
CA HIS A 92 14.41 -4.72 15.04
C HIS A 92 15.63 -4.08 15.73
N GLU A 93 16.72 -3.83 15.00
CA GLU A 93 17.86 -3.02 15.49
C GLU A 93 17.50 -1.53 15.61
N LEU A 94 16.33 -1.11 15.13
CA LEU A 94 15.87 0.27 15.19
C LEU A 94 14.60 0.36 16.04
N LEU A 95 14.62 1.20 17.08
CA LEU A 95 13.40 1.56 17.81
C LEU A 95 12.49 2.40 16.90
N ALA A 96 11.18 2.17 17.00
CA ALA A 96 10.22 3.04 16.33
C ALA A 96 10.15 4.40 17.06
N PRO A 97 10.02 5.52 16.33
CA PRO A 97 9.76 6.82 16.96
C PRO A 97 8.48 6.79 17.83
N PRO A 98 8.40 7.56 18.92
CA PRO A 98 7.18 7.64 19.73
C PRO A 98 5.95 7.99 18.88
N GLY A 99 4.87 7.20 19.02
CA GLY A 99 3.64 7.38 18.24
C GLY A 99 3.65 6.75 16.83
N ALA A 100 4.80 6.28 16.33
CA ALA A 100 4.86 5.55 15.07
C ALA A 100 4.29 4.13 15.21
N ILE A 101 3.86 3.58 14.06
CA ILE A 101 3.47 2.17 13.98
C ILE A 101 4.75 1.35 13.82
N GLY A 102 4.91 0.33 14.66
CA GLY A 102 6.03 -0.58 14.63
C GLY A 102 5.64 -1.98 15.06
N GLU A 103 6.58 -2.92 14.98
CA GLU A 103 6.36 -4.29 15.44
C GLU A 103 6.57 -4.38 16.95
N LEU A 104 5.69 -5.13 17.62
CA LEU A 104 5.77 -5.36 19.05
C LEU A 104 6.79 -6.46 19.37
N ILE A 105 7.72 -6.14 20.27
CA ILE A 105 8.64 -7.09 20.89
C ILE A 105 8.37 -7.12 22.40
N LEU A 106 8.30 -8.32 22.96
CA LEU A 106 8.09 -8.52 24.39
C LEU A 106 9.39 -8.98 25.05
N GLU A 107 9.81 -8.28 26.10
CA GLU A 107 10.97 -8.59 26.93
C GLU A 107 10.50 -9.03 28.32
N GLY A 108 11.06 -10.12 28.86
CA GLY A 108 10.96 -10.41 30.29
C GLY A 108 10.73 -11.87 30.65
N PRO A 109 10.37 -12.15 31.91
CA PRO A 109 10.29 -13.52 32.44
C PRO A 109 9.14 -14.33 31.83
N ILE A 110 8.14 -13.66 31.25
CA ILE A 110 6.99 -14.31 30.60
C ILE A 110 7.36 -14.98 29.28
N VAL A 111 8.49 -14.61 28.68
CA VAL A 111 8.97 -15.16 27.40
C VAL A 111 9.39 -16.62 27.59
N GLY A 112 8.77 -17.49 26.81
CA GLY A 112 8.98 -18.93 26.82
C GLY A 112 10.38 -19.36 26.35
N ARG A 113 10.64 -20.67 26.39
CA ARG A 113 11.95 -21.24 26.04
C ARG A 113 12.20 -21.36 24.53
N GLY A 114 11.14 -21.33 23.72
CA GLY A 114 11.18 -21.65 22.30
C GLY A 114 10.11 -22.66 21.89
N TYR A 115 10.13 -23.04 20.63
CA TYR A 115 9.27 -24.09 20.08
C TYR A 115 9.91 -25.47 20.29
N LEU A 116 9.08 -26.46 20.65
CA LEU A 116 9.56 -27.83 20.86
C LEU A 116 9.88 -28.48 19.50
N GLY A 117 11.13 -28.91 19.32
CA GLY A 117 11.57 -29.63 18.12
C GLY A 117 11.73 -28.76 16.87
N ASP A 118 11.66 -27.43 16.99
CA ASP A 118 11.76 -26.49 15.87
C ASP A 118 12.73 -25.32 16.21
N PRO A 119 14.05 -25.57 16.19
CA PRO A 119 15.05 -24.59 16.58
C PRO A 119 15.17 -23.42 15.59
N GLU A 120 14.90 -23.64 14.30
CA GLU A 120 14.97 -22.59 13.27
C GLU A 120 13.87 -21.54 13.49
N ARG A 121 12.62 -22.00 13.65
CA ARG A 121 11.52 -21.08 13.95
C ARG A 121 11.71 -20.41 15.31
N ALA A 122 12.28 -21.13 16.28
CA ALA A 122 12.61 -20.56 17.58
C ALA A 122 13.62 -19.41 17.42
N ALA A 123 14.70 -19.59 16.66
CA ALA A 123 15.69 -18.56 16.42
C ALA A 123 15.11 -17.31 15.70
N SER A 124 14.12 -17.49 14.83
CA SER A 124 13.47 -16.36 14.14
C SER A 124 12.55 -15.51 15.01
N ALA A 125 11.96 -16.10 16.07
CA ALA A 125 10.96 -15.43 16.91
C ALA A 125 11.50 -15.06 18.30
N PHE A 126 12.38 -15.89 18.86
CA PHE A 126 13.07 -15.67 20.13
C PHE A 126 14.46 -15.10 19.85
N ILE A 127 14.48 -13.80 19.59
CA ILE A 127 15.66 -13.11 19.06
C ILE A 127 16.68 -12.78 20.15
N SER A 128 17.93 -12.61 19.74
CA SER A 128 18.97 -12.01 20.57
C SER A 128 18.67 -10.52 20.85
N PRO A 129 19.11 -9.97 22.00
CA PRO A 129 18.93 -8.55 22.30
C PRO A 129 19.60 -7.64 21.26
N PRO A 130 18.87 -6.68 20.68
CA PRO A 130 19.46 -5.70 19.77
C PRO A 130 20.51 -4.80 20.44
N THR A 131 21.33 -4.15 19.62
CA THR A 131 22.45 -3.32 20.08
C THR A 131 22.00 -2.20 21.02
N TRP A 132 20.88 -1.54 20.70
CA TRP A 132 20.31 -0.47 21.53
C TRP A 132 19.86 -0.97 22.90
N LEU A 133 19.31 -2.19 22.98
CA LEU A 133 18.82 -2.76 24.23
C LEU A 133 19.99 -3.22 25.10
N MET A 134 21.03 -3.79 24.50
CA MET A 134 22.26 -4.14 25.20
C MET A 134 22.92 -2.91 25.82
N LYS A 135 22.98 -1.78 25.10
CA LYS A 135 23.48 -0.50 25.63
C LYS A 135 22.63 0.00 26.81
N LEU A 136 21.31 -0.19 26.75
CA LEU A 136 20.39 0.24 27.81
C LEU A 136 20.48 -0.60 29.08
N ARG A 137 20.66 -1.92 28.95
CA ARG A 137 20.66 -2.88 30.08
C ARG A 137 22.05 -3.19 30.64
N GLY A 138 23.10 -2.90 29.89
CA GLY A 138 24.48 -3.19 30.26
C GLY A 138 24.86 -4.68 30.07
N PRO A 139 26.17 -4.98 30.11
CA PRO A 139 26.68 -6.34 29.91
C PRO A 139 26.24 -7.30 31.03
N GLY A 140 25.97 -8.56 30.67
CA GLY A 140 25.61 -9.63 31.62
C GLY A 140 24.13 -9.77 31.96
N SER A 141 23.26 -8.90 31.43
CA SER A 141 21.81 -9.00 31.62
C SER A 141 21.23 -10.21 30.86
N SER A 142 20.50 -11.08 31.56
CA SER A 142 19.73 -12.17 30.95
C SER A 142 18.42 -11.60 30.37
N ILE A 143 18.46 -11.29 29.06
CA ILE A 143 17.35 -10.68 28.34
C ILE A 143 16.75 -11.74 27.41
N ARG A 144 15.45 -11.99 27.55
CA ARG A 144 14.68 -12.84 26.63
C ARG A 144 13.69 -11.97 25.89
N LEU A 145 13.72 -12.06 24.56
CA LEU A 145 12.86 -11.31 23.67
C LEU A 145 12.01 -12.25 22.83
N TYR A 146 10.78 -11.84 22.57
CA TYR A 146 9.90 -12.49 21.61
C TYR A 146 9.33 -11.46 20.63
N LYS A 147 9.53 -11.71 19.34
CA LYS A 147 8.97 -10.92 18.24
C LYS A 147 7.58 -11.45 17.90
N THR A 148 6.54 -10.64 18.15
CA THR A 148 5.15 -11.12 18.10
C THR A 148 4.60 -11.25 16.67
N GLY A 149 5.21 -10.55 15.71
CA GLY A 149 4.64 -10.38 14.38
C GLY A 149 3.43 -9.45 14.33
N ASP A 150 3.10 -8.77 15.43
CA ASP A 150 1.97 -7.84 15.50
C ASP A 150 2.45 -6.40 15.41
N LEU A 151 1.78 -5.61 14.57
CA LEU A 151 2.00 -4.18 14.48
C LEU A 151 1.12 -3.43 15.49
N VAL A 152 1.76 -2.52 16.21
CA VAL A 152 1.15 -1.71 17.25
C VAL A 152 1.56 -0.25 17.12
N ARG A 153 0.78 0.60 17.77
CA ARG A 153 1.12 2.01 18.02
C ARG A 153 1.05 2.29 19.51
N GLN A 154 2.11 2.85 20.06
CA GLN A 154 2.11 3.37 21.42
C GLN A 154 1.65 4.83 21.43
N HIS A 155 0.67 5.17 22.26
CA HIS A 155 0.22 6.55 22.46
C HIS A 155 1.20 7.29 23.36
N VAL A 156 1.79 8.38 22.86
CA VAL A 156 2.87 9.10 23.56
C VAL A 156 2.43 9.69 24.89
N SER A 157 1.18 10.14 25.01
CA SER A 157 0.66 10.79 26.23
C SER A 157 0.31 9.81 27.35
N SER A 158 -0.18 8.62 27.01
CA SER A 158 -0.69 7.64 27.99
C SER A 158 0.15 6.37 28.11
N GLY A 159 1.06 6.12 27.17
CA GLY A 159 1.81 4.88 27.06
C GLY A 159 0.99 3.67 26.61
N LEU A 160 -0.34 3.82 26.43
CA LEU A 160 -1.24 2.76 25.99
C LEU A 160 -0.87 2.26 24.61
N ILE A 161 -1.04 0.96 24.40
CA ILE A 161 -0.72 0.31 23.14
C ILE A 161 -2.03 0.00 22.41
N THR A 162 -2.10 0.36 21.13
CA THR A 162 -3.20 -0.01 20.24
C THR A 162 -2.69 -0.99 19.20
N PHE A 163 -3.40 -2.11 19.06
CA PHE A 163 -3.16 -3.07 18.01
C PHE A 163 -3.61 -2.51 16.65
N VAL A 164 -2.75 -2.62 15.64
CA VAL A 164 -3.01 -2.11 14.28
C VAL A 164 -3.39 -3.27 13.37
N GLY A 165 -2.61 -4.35 13.38
CA GLY A 165 -2.77 -5.49 12.49
C GLY A 165 -1.57 -6.44 12.64
N ARG A 166 -1.48 -7.48 11.81
CA ARG A 166 -0.27 -8.32 11.78
C ARG A 166 0.71 -7.88 10.70
N ASN A 167 1.98 -8.14 10.94
CA ASN A 167 3.07 -7.88 10.01
C ASN A 167 3.00 -8.84 8.80
N ASP A 168 2.51 -10.07 9.01
CA ASP A 168 2.31 -11.08 7.97
C ASP A 168 1.00 -10.95 7.17
N ASP A 169 0.01 -10.20 7.68
CA ASP A 169 -1.28 -9.95 7.01
C ASP A 169 -1.29 -8.72 6.08
N GLN A 170 -0.19 -7.95 6.01
CA GLN A 170 -0.09 -6.79 5.13
C GLN A 170 0.12 -7.21 3.67
N VAL A 171 -0.96 -7.17 2.91
CA VAL A 171 -0.91 -7.45 1.49
C VAL A 171 -1.29 -6.22 0.70
N LYS A 172 -0.46 -5.90 -0.30
CA LYS A 172 -0.82 -4.93 -1.33
C LYS A 172 -1.84 -5.59 -2.25
N VAL A 173 -3.07 -5.12 -2.23
CA VAL A 173 -4.09 -5.49 -3.21
C VAL A 173 -4.08 -4.40 -4.27
N ARG A 174 -3.71 -4.75 -5.51
CA ARG A 174 -3.61 -3.80 -6.64
C ARG A 174 -2.70 -2.60 -6.34
N GLY A 175 -1.55 -2.86 -5.72
CA GLY A 175 -0.57 -1.83 -5.35
C GLY A 175 -0.93 -0.98 -4.13
N GLN A 176 -2.15 -1.10 -3.60
CA GLN A 176 -2.63 -0.36 -2.43
C GLN A 176 -2.60 -1.24 -1.18
N ARG A 177 -2.20 -0.65 -0.05
CA ARG A 177 -2.21 -1.34 1.23
C ARG A 177 -3.66 -1.43 1.72
N VAL A 178 -4.13 -2.63 2.02
CA VAL A 178 -5.47 -2.85 2.57
C VAL A 178 -5.36 -3.59 3.89
N GLU A 179 -6.09 -3.11 4.89
CA GLU A 179 -6.24 -3.79 6.18
C GLU A 179 -7.57 -4.59 6.14
N PRO A 180 -7.52 -5.94 6.05
CA PRO A 180 -8.74 -6.74 5.85
C PRO A 180 -9.80 -6.54 6.95
N GLY A 181 -9.38 -6.24 8.18
CA GLY A 181 -10.29 -5.98 9.30
C GLY A 181 -11.12 -4.69 9.15
N GLU A 182 -10.64 -3.69 8.40
CA GLU A 182 -11.44 -2.51 8.05
C GLU A 182 -12.52 -2.87 7.04
N VAL A 183 -12.16 -3.67 6.04
CA VAL A 183 -13.08 -4.19 5.02
C VAL A 183 -14.13 -5.11 5.66
N GLU A 184 -13.75 -5.94 6.64
CA GLU A 184 -14.68 -6.76 7.44
C GLU A 184 -15.78 -5.91 8.06
N GLY A 185 -15.42 -4.78 8.68
CA GLY A 185 -16.38 -3.87 9.30
C GLY A 185 -17.38 -3.27 8.31
N GLN A 186 -16.91 -2.85 7.13
CA GLN A 186 -17.77 -2.29 6.08
C GLN A 186 -18.70 -3.36 5.46
N VAL A 187 -18.16 -4.55 5.20
CA VAL A 187 -18.94 -5.66 4.65
C VAL A 187 -20.00 -6.14 5.67
N ALA A 188 -19.69 -6.13 6.96
CA ALA A 188 -20.66 -6.47 8.01
C ALA A 188 -21.86 -5.49 8.05
N GLN A 189 -21.67 -4.22 7.69
CA GLN A 189 -22.78 -3.25 7.63
C GLN A 189 -23.75 -3.54 6.48
N VAL A 190 -23.27 -4.03 5.34
CA VAL A 190 -24.12 -4.38 4.18
C VAL A 190 -24.74 -5.77 4.28
N PHE A 191 -24.26 -6.61 5.20
CA PHE A 191 -24.84 -7.90 5.58
C PHE A 191 -25.29 -7.90 7.06
N PRO A 192 -26.33 -7.14 7.42
CA PRO A 192 -26.77 -7.03 8.82
C PRO A 192 -27.16 -8.41 9.37
N GLY A 193 -26.77 -8.68 10.62
CA GLY A 193 -27.05 -9.96 11.27
C GLY A 193 -26.25 -11.14 10.73
N SER A 194 -25.19 -10.91 9.95
CA SER A 194 -24.27 -11.96 9.50
C SER A 194 -22.91 -11.84 10.22
N GLN A 195 -22.22 -12.97 10.38
CA GLN A 195 -20.79 -12.95 10.70
C GLN A 195 -20.02 -12.83 9.39
N VAL A 196 -19.06 -11.91 9.35
CA VAL A 196 -18.27 -11.61 8.16
C VAL A 196 -16.79 -11.78 8.45
N LEU A 197 -16.08 -12.39 7.50
CA LEU A 197 -14.63 -12.55 7.51
C LEU A 197 -14.08 -12.11 6.15
N VAL A 198 -13.02 -11.31 6.11
CA VAL A 198 -12.38 -10.90 4.84
C VAL A 198 -10.97 -11.44 4.80
N LEU A 199 -10.69 -12.23 3.76
CA LEU A 199 -9.40 -12.86 3.55
C LEU A 199 -8.73 -12.23 2.34
N VAL A 200 -7.40 -12.13 2.39
CA VAL A 200 -6.61 -11.94 1.19
C VAL A 200 -6.28 -13.31 0.61
N VAL A 201 -6.63 -13.52 -0.66
CA VAL A 201 -6.43 -14.76 -1.39
C VAL A 201 -5.57 -14.48 -2.61
N LYS A 202 -4.53 -15.29 -2.83
CA LYS A 202 -3.71 -15.21 -4.04
C LYS A 202 -4.37 -16.02 -5.15
N LYS A 203 -4.69 -15.39 -6.28
CA LYS A 203 -5.14 -16.02 -7.53
C LYS A 203 -4.08 -15.81 -8.61
N MET A 204 -4.24 -16.45 -9.78
CA MET A 204 -3.28 -16.30 -10.89
C MET A 204 -3.09 -14.85 -11.33
N ALA A 205 -4.15 -14.03 -11.27
CA ALA A 205 -4.12 -12.61 -11.62
C ALA A 205 -3.58 -11.70 -10.49
N GLY A 206 -3.19 -12.24 -9.33
CA GLY A 206 -2.69 -11.49 -8.18
C GLY A 206 -3.51 -11.68 -6.90
N ALA A 207 -3.19 -10.88 -5.88
CA ALA A 207 -3.89 -10.90 -4.59
C ALA A 207 -5.25 -10.20 -4.71
N VAL A 208 -6.30 -10.86 -4.21
CA VAL A 208 -7.67 -10.35 -4.18
C VAL A 208 -8.27 -10.48 -2.78
N LEU A 209 -9.25 -9.63 -2.47
CA LEU A 209 -10.03 -9.70 -1.25
C LEU A 209 -11.24 -10.61 -1.44
N ALA A 210 -11.45 -11.54 -0.51
CA ALA A 210 -12.60 -12.44 -0.47
C ALA A 210 -13.36 -12.24 0.84
N ALA A 211 -14.61 -11.80 0.75
CA ALA A 211 -15.53 -11.73 1.87
C ALA A 211 -16.32 -13.02 2.01
N LEU A 212 -16.30 -13.59 3.21
CA LEU A 212 -17.04 -14.79 3.58
C LEU A 212 -18.16 -14.40 4.54
N VAL A 213 -19.40 -14.76 4.19
CA VAL A 213 -20.61 -14.29 4.88
C VAL A 213 -21.38 -15.49 5.45
N LEU A 214 -21.42 -15.58 6.78
CA LEU A 214 -22.23 -16.55 7.50
C LEU A 214 -23.51 -15.88 8.00
N GLN A 215 -24.65 -16.24 7.42
CA GLN A 215 -25.97 -15.74 7.87
C GLN A 215 -26.36 -16.43 9.18
N THR A 216 -26.67 -15.67 10.23
CA THR A 216 -26.96 -16.21 11.57
C THR A 216 -28.45 -16.39 11.89
N ASP A 217 -29.29 -16.52 10.86
CA ASP A 217 -30.75 -16.64 11.03
C ASP A 217 -31.12 -17.82 11.96
N GLU A 218 -32.06 -17.59 12.89
CA GLU A 218 -32.46 -18.52 13.97
C GLU A 218 -33.00 -19.88 13.46
N SER A 219 -33.27 -20.01 12.16
CA SER A 219 -33.81 -21.21 11.52
C SER A 219 -32.78 -22.20 10.97
N ARG A 220 -31.47 -21.89 11.01
CA ARG A 220 -30.40 -22.73 10.40
C ARG A 220 -29.30 -23.18 11.35
N SER A 221 -29.51 -23.07 12.65
CA SER A 221 -28.60 -23.51 13.71
C SER A 221 -28.60 -25.04 13.90
N SER A 222 -28.24 -25.81 12.86
CA SER A 222 -27.85 -27.23 13.00
C SER A 222 -27.24 -27.85 11.72
N ALA A 223 -26.50 -27.09 10.93
CA ALA A 223 -25.61 -27.72 9.95
C ALA A 223 -24.32 -28.18 10.68
N GLY A 224 -24.26 -29.46 11.06
CA GLY A 224 -23.05 -30.06 11.65
C GLY A 224 -21.85 -29.97 10.71
N GLU A 225 -20.65 -30.26 11.23
CA GLU A 225 -19.35 -30.21 10.52
C GLU A 225 -19.27 -31.08 9.23
N THR A 226 -20.33 -31.80 8.88
CA THR A 226 -20.50 -32.56 7.64
C THR A 226 -21.11 -31.77 6.48
N ALA A 227 -21.53 -30.52 6.68
CA ALA A 227 -22.04 -29.66 5.61
C ALA A 227 -20.91 -29.12 4.72
N ASN A 228 -21.15 -28.96 3.41
CA ASN A 228 -20.21 -28.29 2.53
C ASN A 228 -19.94 -26.86 3.04
N LEU A 229 -18.65 -26.51 3.16
CA LEU A 229 -18.19 -25.21 3.69
C LEU A 229 -18.85 -24.02 2.99
N PHE A 230 -18.90 -24.09 1.65
CA PHE A 230 -19.67 -23.19 0.81
C PHE A 230 -20.96 -23.91 0.39
N PRO A 231 -22.15 -23.41 0.76
CA PRO A 231 -23.42 -23.98 0.29
C PRO A 231 -23.51 -23.82 -1.24
N PRO A 232 -24.33 -24.60 -1.97
CA PRO A 232 -24.43 -24.46 -3.42
C PRO A 232 -24.81 -23.02 -3.86
N PRO A 233 -24.34 -22.54 -5.03
CA PRO A 233 -24.74 -21.25 -5.55
C PRO A 233 -26.27 -21.10 -5.61
N SER A 234 -26.78 -19.96 -5.15
CA SER A 234 -28.22 -19.68 -5.15
C SER A 234 -28.50 -18.28 -5.68
N PHE A 235 -29.60 -18.15 -6.41
CA PHE A 235 -30.05 -16.86 -6.94
C PHE A 235 -30.25 -15.83 -5.82
N ALA A 236 -30.79 -16.27 -4.67
CA ALA A 236 -31.00 -15.42 -3.51
C ALA A 236 -29.69 -14.82 -2.97
N PHE A 237 -28.65 -15.64 -2.77
CA PHE A 237 -27.36 -15.13 -2.31
C PHE A 237 -26.67 -14.26 -3.36
N ALA A 238 -26.72 -14.65 -4.63
CA ALA A 238 -26.13 -13.86 -5.71
C ALA A 238 -26.77 -12.46 -5.82
N ALA A 239 -28.09 -12.35 -5.59
CA ALA A 239 -28.79 -11.06 -5.52
C ALA A 239 -28.31 -10.21 -4.32
N LEU A 240 -28.10 -10.83 -3.15
CA LEU A 240 -27.53 -10.16 -1.97
C LEU A 240 -26.10 -9.68 -2.22
N ALA A 241 -25.24 -10.52 -2.79
CA ALA A 241 -23.88 -10.15 -3.16
C ALA A 241 -23.88 -8.96 -4.13
N LYS A 242 -24.74 -8.98 -5.16
CA LYS A 242 -24.91 -7.86 -6.10
C LYS A 242 -25.32 -6.55 -5.41
N ALA A 243 -26.28 -6.61 -4.49
CA ALA A 243 -26.71 -5.45 -3.71
C ALA A 243 -25.59 -4.93 -2.79
N ALA A 244 -24.83 -5.83 -2.14
CA ALA A 244 -23.70 -5.49 -1.30
C ALA A 244 -22.61 -4.75 -2.09
N PHE A 245 -22.28 -5.20 -3.30
CA PHE A 245 -21.34 -4.49 -4.18
C PHE A 245 -21.73 -3.05 -4.46
N SER A 246 -23.01 -2.79 -4.74
CA SER A 246 -23.49 -1.43 -5.01
C SER A 246 -23.27 -0.52 -3.81
N LYS A 247 -23.64 -1.00 -2.61
CA LYS A 247 -23.48 -0.23 -1.37
C LYS A 247 -22.02 -0.02 -0.97
N LEU A 248 -21.18 -1.04 -1.14
CA LEU A 248 -19.75 -0.92 -0.82
C LEU A 248 -19.05 0.13 -1.69
N ARG A 249 -19.46 0.30 -2.96
CA ARG A 249 -18.91 1.38 -3.81
C ARG A 249 -19.20 2.77 -3.32
N GLU A 250 -20.36 2.99 -2.73
CA GLU A 250 -20.73 4.29 -2.16
C GLU A 250 -19.95 4.55 -0.87
N ALA A 251 -19.58 3.50 -0.14
CA ALA A 251 -18.96 3.59 1.18
C ALA A 251 -17.42 3.56 1.18
N MET A 252 -16.78 2.95 0.16
CA MET A 252 -15.33 2.72 0.20
C MET A 252 -14.63 2.81 -1.17
N PRO A 253 -13.32 3.13 -1.18
CA PRO A 253 -12.52 3.10 -2.40
C PRO A 253 -12.51 1.72 -3.07
N THR A 254 -12.47 1.70 -4.41
CA THR A 254 -12.59 0.47 -5.22
C THR A 254 -11.59 -0.62 -4.85
N TYR A 255 -10.37 -0.28 -4.45
CA TYR A 255 -9.33 -1.24 -4.08
C TYR A 255 -9.60 -1.97 -2.76
N MET A 256 -10.48 -1.43 -1.90
CA MET A 256 -10.90 -2.06 -0.65
C MET A 256 -12.12 -2.98 -0.84
N ILE A 257 -12.83 -2.88 -1.97
CA ILE A 257 -14.03 -3.67 -2.23
C ILE A 257 -13.63 -5.13 -2.51
N PRO A 258 -14.17 -6.12 -1.76
CA PRO A 258 -13.90 -7.54 -2.01
C PRO A 258 -14.20 -7.94 -3.45
N SER A 259 -13.27 -8.58 -4.15
CA SER A 259 -13.52 -9.08 -5.51
C SER A 259 -14.38 -10.35 -5.50
N ILE A 260 -14.41 -11.04 -4.36
CA ILE A 260 -15.14 -12.29 -4.15
C ILE A 260 -16.06 -12.11 -2.92
N ILE A 261 -17.32 -12.49 -3.02
CA ILE A 261 -18.25 -12.59 -1.88
C ILE A 261 -18.87 -14.00 -1.90
N LEU A 262 -18.64 -14.78 -0.86
CA LEU A 262 -19.10 -16.18 -0.76
C LEU A 262 -19.95 -16.40 0.49
N PRO A 263 -21.00 -17.25 0.40
CA PRO A 263 -21.73 -17.68 1.58
C PRO A 263 -20.92 -18.73 2.35
N LEU A 264 -21.04 -18.73 3.67
CA LEU A 264 -20.54 -19.79 4.55
C LEU A 264 -21.70 -20.55 5.17
N SER A 265 -21.58 -21.88 5.21
CA SER A 265 -22.51 -22.75 5.97
C SER A 265 -22.22 -22.72 7.47
N TYR A 266 -20.94 -22.64 7.84
CA TYR A 266 -20.44 -22.53 9.21
C TYR A 266 -19.08 -21.82 9.21
N LEU A 267 -18.61 -21.40 10.39
CA LEU A 267 -17.28 -20.82 10.57
C LEU A 267 -16.33 -21.89 11.17
N PRO A 268 -15.41 -22.48 10.39
CA PRO A 268 -14.44 -23.44 10.91
C PRO A 268 -13.59 -22.80 12.01
N LYS A 269 -13.35 -23.56 13.08
CA LYS A 269 -12.51 -23.13 14.20
C LYS A 269 -11.24 -23.97 14.25
N ALA A 270 -10.11 -23.32 14.50
CA ALA A 270 -8.86 -24.00 14.81
C ALA A 270 -8.96 -24.67 16.20
N ALA A 271 -7.99 -25.52 16.53
CA ALA A 271 -7.90 -26.16 17.86
C ALA A 271 -7.89 -25.16 19.05
N THR A 272 -7.57 -23.90 18.77
CA THR A 272 -7.59 -22.78 19.73
C THR A 272 -8.97 -22.16 19.94
N GLY A 273 -10.00 -22.61 19.21
CA GLY A 273 -11.36 -22.06 19.24
C GLY A 273 -11.59 -20.81 18.39
N LYS A 274 -10.52 -20.25 17.78
CA LYS A 274 -10.58 -19.10 16.86
C LYS A 274 -10.95 -19.52 15.45
N ALA A 275 -11.44 -18.60 14.61
CA ALA A 275 -11.70 -18.88 13.19
C ALA A 275 -10.42 -19.37 12.47
N ASP A 276 -10.51 -20.49 11.75
CA ASP A 276 -9.39 -21.05 10.99
C ASP A 276 -9.22 -20.32 9.64
N ARG A 277 -8.57 -19.16 9.69
CA ARG A 277 -8.34 -18.32 8.50
C ARG A 277 -7.46 -19.00 7.46
N ASN A 278 -6.60 -19.93 7.85
CA ASN A 278 -5.71 -20.64 6.91
C ASN A 278 -6.50 -21.65 6.10
N LEU A 279 -7.28 -22.51 6.77
CA LEU A 279 -8.19 -23.44 6.10
C LEU A 279 -9.14 -22.71 5.16
N LEU A 280 -9.76 -21.62 5.63
CA LEU A 280 -10.67 -20.83 4.80
C LEU A 280 -9.97 -20.23 3.57
N ARG A 281 -8.75 -19.69 3.75
CA ARG A 281 -7.96 -19.13 2.64
C ARG A 281 -7.64 -20.19 1.59
N ASP A 282 -7.21 -21.37 2.03
CA ASP A 282 -6.87 -22.48 1.12
C ASP A 282 -8.09 -22.97 0.35
N ARG A 283 -9.25 -23.06 1.01
CA ARG A 283 -10.51 -23.47 0.37
C ARG A 283 -11.03 -22.44 -0.64
N VAL A 284 -10.89 -21.14 -0.37
CA VAL A 284 -11.22 -20.12 -1.36
C VAL A 284 -10.20 -20.11 -2.50
N ALA A 285 -8.92 -20.33 -2.21
CA ALA A 285 -7.87 -20.42 -3.22
C ALA A 285 -8.11 -21.61 -4.17
N SER A 286 -8.59 -22.74 -3.66
CA SER A 286 -8.89 -23.94 -4.45
C SER A 286 -10.11 -23.82 -5.36
N LEU A 287 -11.02 -22.87 -5.12
CA LEU A 287 -12.13 -22.62 -6.02
C LEU A 287 -11.62 -22.10 -7.36
N SER A 288 -12.09 -22.71 -8.44
CA SER A 288 -11.88 -22.21 -9.79
C SER A 288 -12.64 -20.90 -10.04
N ASP A 289 -12.21 -20.15 -11.06
CA ASP A 289 -12.89 -18.91 -11.44
C ASP A 289 -14.34 -19.14 -11.83
N TRP A 290 -14.66 -20.29 -12.45
CA TRP A 290 -16.04 -20.65 -12.82
C TRP A 290 -16.93 -20.92 -11.60
N GLU A 291 -16.39 -21.56 -10.56
CA GLU A 291 -17.13 -21.78 -9.31
C GLU A 291 -17.42 -20.46 -8.62
N ILE A 292 -16.43 -19.56 -8.56
CA ILE A 292 -16.58 -18.22 -7.98
C ILE A 292 -17.64 -17.43 -8.76
N GLU A 293 -17.59 -17.46 -10.09
CA GLU A 293 -18.61 -16.81 -10.94
C GLU A 293 -20.02 -17.32 -10.64
N ALA A 294 -20.20 -18.63 -10.44
CA ALA A 294 -21.51 -19.21 -10.16
C ALA A 294 -22.16 -18.62 -8.89
N TYR A 295 -21.37 -18.27 -7.87
CA TYR A 295 -21.87 -17.62 -6.65
C TYR A 295 -22.28 -16.16 -6.83
N MET A 296 -21.75 -15.49 -7.85
CA MET A 296 -21.94 -14.06 -8.06
C MET A 296 -22.88 -13.76 -9.25
N ALA A 297 -23.12 -14.73 -10.11
CA ALA A 297 -23.95 -14.61 -11.30
C ALA A 297 -25.44 -14.72 -10.95
N ALA A 298 -26.03 -13.65 -10.39
CA ALA A 298 -27.49 -13.58 -10.23
C ALA A 298 -28.20 -13.40 -11.58
N THR A 299 -27.54 -12.77 -12.55
CA THR A 299 -28.03 -12.47 -13.91
C THR A 299 -26.94 -11.64 -14.58
N LEU A 300 -25.95 -12.28 -15.20
CA LEU A 300 -25.12 -11.63 -16.20
C LEU A 300 -25.53 -12.23 -17.53
N SER A 301 -26.47 -11.58 -18.22
CA SER A 301 -26.64 -11.83 -19.65
C SER A 301 -25.31 -11.43 -20.30
N ARG A 302 -24.48 -12.42 -20.63
CA ARG A 302 -23.31 -12.23 -21.50
C ARG A 302 -23.82 -11.92 -22.90
N ARG A 303 -24.35 -10.70 -23.07
CA ARG A 303 -24.78 -10.23 -24.38
C ARG A 303 -23.53 -9.94 -25.20
N SER A 304 -23.59 -10.27 -26.48
CA SER A 304 -22.55 -9.89 -27.43
C SER A 304 -22.56 -8.38 -27.66
N ALA A 305 -21.43 -7.84 -28.11
CA ALA A 305 -21.33 -6.46 -28.54
C ALA A 305 -22.37 -6.19 -29.63
N SER A 306 -23.15 -5.13 -29.41
CA SER A 306 -24.20 -4.68 -30.32
C SER A 306 -23.74 -3.52 -31.20
N THR A 307 -22.69 -2.81 -30.80
CA THR A 307 -22.07 -1.73 -31.58
C THR A 307 -20.59 -2.01 -31.86
N ALA A 308 -20.03 -1.38 -32.90
CA ALA A 308 -18.61 -1.50 -33.23
C ALA A 308 -17.72 -0.97 -32.08
N ILE A 309 -18.14 0.13 -31.44
CA ILE A 309 -17.41 0.73 -30.31
C ILE A 309 -17.43 -0.21 -29.09
N GLU A 310 -18.55 -0.88 -28.80
CA GLU A 310 -18.59 -1.91 -27.76
C GLU A 310 -17.58 -3.04 -28.03
N ALA A 311 -17.50 -3.54 -29.27
CA ALA A 311 -16.58 -4.60 -29.66
C ALA A 311 -15.11 -4.19 -29.55
N GLU A 312 -14.78 -2.98 -30.01
CA GLU A 312 -13.41 -2.47 -29.95
C GLU A 312 -12.97 -2.11 -28.53
N LEU A 313 -13.86 -1.54 -27.70
CA LEU A 313 -13.57 -1.31 -26.28
C LEU A 313 -13.40 -2.63 -25.52
N GLN A 314 -14.24 -3.63 -25.80
CA GLN A 314 -14.10 -4.97 -25.21
C GLN A 314 -12.74 -5.59 -25.57
N GLN A 315 -12.29 -5.41 -26.82
CA GLN A 315 -10.97 -5.85 -27.25
C GLN A 315 -9.83 -5.10 -26.54
N LEU A 316 -9.93 -3.77 -26.41
CA LEU A 316 -8.96 -2.95 -25.69
C LEU A 316 -8.84 -3.34 -24.23
N VAL A 317 -9.97 -3.52 -23.56
CA VAL A 317 -10.02 -3.99 -22.17
C VAL A 317 -9.38 -5.38 -22.06
N GLY A 318 -9.65 -6.27 -23.02
CA GLY A 318 -9.01 -7.60 -23.08
C GLY A 318 -7.49 -7.54 -23.17
N GLN A 319 -6.96 -6.61 -23.98
CA GLN A 319 -5.52 -6.39 -24.09
C GLN A 319 -4.92 -5.86 -22.78
N VAL A 320 -5.57 -4.88 -22.17
CA VAL A 320 -5.11 -4.25 -20.92
C VAL A 320 -5.17 -5.21 -19.74
N LEU A 321 -6.24 -5.99 -19.62
CA LEU A 321 -6.46 -6.94 -18.52
C LEU A 321 -5.89 -8.34 -18.81
N GLN A 322 -5.28 -8.53 -19.98
CA GLN A 322 -4.76 -9.83 -20.46
C GLN A 322 -5.81 -10.95 -20.39
N LYS A 323 -7.05 -10.64 -20.81
CA LYS A 323 -8.19 -11.57 -20.84
C LYS A 323 -8.75 -11.68 -22.26
N PRO A 324 -9.23 -12.87 -22.67
CA PRO A 324 -9.85 -13.02 -23.98
C PRO A 324 -11.12 -12.15 -24.07
N PRO A 325 -11.35 -11.39 -25.15
CA PRO A 325 -12.50 -10.48 -25.25
C PRO A 325 -13.87 -11.14 -24.96
N PRO A 326 -14.14 -12.38 -25.40
CA PRO A 326 -15.40 -13.06 -25.07
C PRO A 326 -15.63 -13.35 -23.57
N SER A 327 -14.57 -13.34 -22.75
CA SER A 327 -14.71 -13.50 -21.28
C SER A 327 -15.03 -12.19 -20.57
N ILE A 328 -15.03 -11.05 -21.28
CA ILE A 328 -15.32 -9.74 -20.69
C ILE A 328 -16.78 -9.41 -20.95
N SER A 329 -17.62 -9.49 -19.92
CA SER A 329 -19.03 -9.09 -20.05
C SER A 329 -19.13 -7.56 -20.19
N LEU A 330 -19.93 -7.10 -21.15
CA LEU A 330 -20.06 -5.67 -21.46
C LEU A 330 -20.66 -4.85 -20.33
N ASP A 331 -21.56 -5.48 -19.57
CA ASP A 331 -22.28 -4.87 -18.45
C ASP A 331 -21.68 -5.28 -17.10
N GLU A 332 -20.57 -6.00 -17.12
CA GLU A 332 -19.80 -6.30 -15.91
C GLU A 332 -18.85 -5.15 -15.58
N ASP A 333 -18.63 -4.99 -14.28
CA ASP A 333 -17.71 -3.99 -13.78
C ASP A 333 -16.25 -4.39 -14.04
N LEU A 334 -15.51 -3.52 -14.74
CA LEU A 334 -14.13 -3.74 -15.14
C LEU A 334 -13.18 -3.88 -13.94
N PHE A 335 -13.47 -3.26 -12.80
CA PHE A 335 -12.69 -3.43 -11.58
C PHE A 335 -12.90 -4.81 -10.96
N ARG A 336 -14.00 -5.51 -11.22
CA ARG A 336 -14.13 -6.93 -10.85
C ARG A 336 -13.22 -7.82 -11.69
N LEU A 337 -13.00 -7.44 -12.95
CA LEU A 337 -12.15 -8.16 -13.89
C LEU A 337 -10.64 -7.89 -13.67
N GLY A 338 -10.27 -7.13 -12.63
CA GLY A 338 -8.89 -6.85 -12.26
C GLY A 338 -8.39 -5.48 -12.66
N MET A 339 -9.25 -4.58 -13.15
CA MET A 339 -8.86 -3.19 -13.43
C MET A 339 -8.46 -2.46 -12.14
N ASP A 340 -7.45 -1.61 -12.25
CA ASP A 340 -6.89 -0.72 -11.24
C ASP A 340 -6.50 0.62 -11.89
N SER A 341 -5.93 1.54 -11.12
CA SER A 341 -5.57 2.87 -11.64
C SER A 341 -4.52 2.81 -12.76
N LEU A 342 -3.60 1.83 -12.73
CA LEU A 342 -2.55 1.71 -13.74
C LEU A 342 -3.12 1.19 -15.05
N THR A 343 -3.87 0.09 -14.99
CA THR A 343 -4.57 -0.48 -16.15
C THR A 343 -5.62 0.49 -16.70
N ALA A 344 -6.30 1.28 -15.86
CA ALA A 344 -7.17 2.37 -16.31
C ALA A 344 -6.39 3.45 -17.06
N MET A 345 -5.21 3.87 -16.58
CA MET A 345 -4.34 4.81 -17.33
C MET A 345 -3.87 4.21 -18.66
N THR A 346 -3.53 2.92 -18.69
CA THR A 346 -3.19 2.21 -19.93
C THR A 346 -4.37 2.19 -20.91
N LEU A 347 -5.58 1.91 -20.42
CA LEU A 347 -6.81 1.94 -21.21
C LEU A 347 -7.09 3.35 -21.74
N THR A 348 -6.98 4.40 -20.91
CA THR A 348 -7.08 5.80 -21.34
C THR A 348 -6.09 6.12 -22.45
N SER A 349 -4.82 5.72 -22.30
CA SER A 349 -3.79 5.91 -23.33
C SER A 349 -4.13 5.18 -24.64
N ALA A 350 -4.62 3.94 -24.55
CA ALA A 350 -4.99 3.12 -25.70
C ALA A 350 -6.27 3.61 -26.41
N ALA A 351 -7.25 4.11 -25.66
CA ALA A 351 -8.45 4.77 -26.16
C ALA A 351 -8.10 6.11 -26.82
N ARG A 352 -7.22 6.91 -26.20
CA ARG A 352 -6.74 8.19 -26.74
C ARG A 352 -6.04 8.03 -28.09
N ARG A 353 -5.29 6.94 -28.31
CA ARG A 353 -4.70 6.63 -29.63
C ARG A 353 -5.73 6.38 -30.73
N ARG A 354 -6.97 6.00 -30.38
CA ARG A 354 -8.10 5.85 -31.30
C ARG A 354 -8.98 7.10 -31.41
N GLY A 355 -8.56 8.21 -30.80
CA GLY A 355 -9.34 9.45 -30.79
C GLY A 355 -10.51 9.44 -29.81
N TRP A 356 -10.54 8.52 -28.84
CA TRP A 356 -11.60 8.46 -27.84
C TRP A 356 -11.21 9.17 -26.55
N GLU A 357 -12.09 10.06 -26.08
CA GLU A 357 -11.89 10.79 -24.83
C GLU A 357 -12.42 10.00 -23.63
N VAL A 358 -11.63 9.02 -23.20
CA VAL A 358 -11.93 8.21 -22.02
C VAL A 358 -10.90 8.51 -20.93
N SER A 359 -11.24 9.42 -20.02
CA SER A 359 -10.38 9.79 -18.89
C SER A 359 -10.47 8.77 -17.74
N VAL A 360 -9.48 8.74 -16.85
CA VAL A 360 -9.52 7.87 -15.67
C VAL A 360 -10.75 8.16 -14.79
N PRO A 361 -11.13 9.42 -14.49
CA PRO A 361 -12.39 9.70 -13.79
C PRO A 361 -13.63 9.11 -14.48
N ILE A 362 -13.69 9.19 -15.82
CA ILE A 362 -14.79 8.60 -16.60
C ILE A 362 -14.82 7.07 -16.42
N ILE A 363 -13.68 6.39 -16.48
CA ILE A 363 -13.59 4.93 -16.25
C ILE A 363 -14.07 4.56 -14.85
N PHE A 364 -13.72 5.36 -13.84
CA PHE A 364 -14.15 5.11 -12.46
C PHE A 364 -15.65 5.36 -12.24
N GLN A 365 -16.22 6.37 -12.89
CA GLN A 365 -17.66 6.68 -12.83
C GLN A 365 -18.51 5.71 -13.67
N HIS A 366 -17.97 5.26 -14.80
CA HIS A 366 -18.63 4.44 -15.80
C HIS A 366 -17.82 3.16 -16.04
N SER A 367 -17.82 2.29 -15.04
CA SER A 367 -16.92 1.14 -14.95
C SER A 367 -17.32 -0.07 -15.80
N ARG A 368 -18.20 0.11 -16.79
CA ARG A 368 -18.69 -0.95 -17.70
C ARG A 368 -18.32 -0.62 -19.13
N VAL A 369 -18.00 -1.64 -19.93
CA VAL A 369 -17.69 -1.45 -21.37
C VAL A 369 -18.86 -0.77 -22.09
N SER A 370 -20.10 -1.16 -21.77
CA SER A 370 -21.31 -0.59 -22.38
C SER A 370 -21.54 0.89 -22.03
N ASP A 371 -21.19 1.31 -20.81
CA ASP A 371 -21.29 2.71 -20.40
C ASP A 371 -20.19 3.56 -21.04
N LEU A 372 -18.96 3.03 -21.11
CA LEU A 372 -17.86 3.69 -21.83
C LEU A 372 -18.15 3.83 -23.32
N ALA A 373 -18.72 2.80 -23.95
CA ALA A 373 -19.09 2.85 -25.36
C ALA A 373 -20.07 3.97 -25.66
N ARG A 374 -21.10 4.13 -24.80
CA ARG A 374 -22.09 5.21 -24.93
C ARG A 374 -21.45 6.61 -24.83
N ILE A 375 -20.47 6.79 -23.95
CA ILE A 375 -19.77 8.06 -23.78
C ILE A 375 -18.91 8.37 -24.99
N VAL A 376 -18.20 7.37 -25.52
CA VAL A 376 -17.41 7.52 -26.75
C VAL A 376 -18.30 7.85 -27.94
N GLU A 377 -19.44 7.18 -28.07
CA GLU A 377 -20.45 7.46 -29.12
C GLU A 377 -20.97 8.91 -29.04
N GLN A 378 -21.18 9.44 -27.83
CA GLN A 378 -21.61 10.82 -27.62
C GLN A 378 -20.48 11.84 -27.88
N GLY A 379 -19.25 11.53 -27.48
CA GLY A 379 -18.08 12.43 -27.59
C GLY A 379 -17.46 12.53 -28.98
N GLN A 380 -17.66 11.53 -29.86
CA GLN A 380 -17.17 11.61 -31.25
C GLN A 380 -17.79 12.78 -32.05
N HIS A 381 -18.93 13.32 -31.59
CA HIS A 381 -19.55 14.51 -32.16
C HIS A 381 -18.85 15.84 -31.79
N GLU A 382 -17.91 15.85 -30.85
CA GLU A 382 -17.24 17.05 -30.31
C GLU A 382 -15.70 17.03 -30.48
N THR A 383 -15.20 16.42 -31.57
CA THR A 383 -13.75 16.28 -31.88
C THR A 383 -13.08 17.63 -32.26
N SER A 384 -13.05 18.60 -31.34
CA SER A 384 -12.47 19.94 -31.49
C SER A 384 -11.28 20.21 -30.56
N ALA A 385 -11.03 19.39 -29.54
CA ALA A 385 -10.04 19.69 -28.49
C ALA A 385 -8.58 19.41 -28.90
N ARG A 386 -8.34 18.54 -29.91
CA ARG A 386 -6.99 18.11 -30.31
C ARG A 386 -6.21 19.18 -31.09
N SER A 387 -6.86 19.98 -31.96
CA SER A 387 -6.16 21.05 -32.67
C SER A 387 -5.79 22.21 -31.73
N GLN A 388 -6.63 22.46 -30.71
CA GLN A 388 -6.48 23.57 -29.79
C GLN A 388 -5.26 23.45 -28.86
N LEU A 389 -4.89 22.23 -28.45
CA LEU A 389 -3.73 22.00 -27.55
C LEU A 389 -2.38 22.11 -28.28
N GLU A 390 -2.29 21.60 -29.51
CA GLU A 390 -1.08 21.72 -30.34
C GLU A 390 -0.87 23.17 -30.82
N GLU A 391 -1.95 23.88 -31.17
CA GLU A 391 -1.92 25.31 -31.49
C GLU A 391 -1.53 26.17 -30.27
N ALA A 392 -2.06 25.86 -29.08
CA ALA A 392 -1.73 26.60 -27.86
C ALA A 392 -0.23 26.49 -27.48
N SER A 393 0.36 25.28 -27.53
CA SER A 393 1.79 25.11 -27.27
C SER A 393 2.67 25.82 -28.31
N ALA A 394 2.28 25.80 -29.59
CA ALA A 394 3.02 26.51 -30.64
C ALA A 394 2.95 28.05 -30.47
N VAL A 395 1.80 28.58 -30.03
CA VAL A 395 1.62 30.01 -29.73
C VAL A 395 2.44 30.43 -28.51
N ILE A 396 2.48 29.62 -27.45
CA ILE A 396 3.25 29.95 -26.24
C ILE A 396 4.76 29.92 -26.53
N ASN A 397 5.26 28.93 -27.27
CA ASN A 397 6.68 28.86 -27.63
C ASN A 397 7.12 30.06 -28.49
N LYS A 398 6.26 30.53 -29.41
CA LYS A 398 6.51 31.75 -30.20
C LYS A 398 6.61 33.02 -29.34
N ARG A 399 5.99 33.06 -28.16
CA ARG A 399 6.09 34.20 -27.23
C ARG A 399 7.34 34.15 -26.36
N LEU A 400 7.83 32.97 -26.03
CA LEU A 400 9.00 32.79 -25.16
C LEU A 400 10.33 32.92 -25.90
N LEU A 401 10.40 32.44 -27.14
CA LEU A 401 11.62 32.51 -27.98
C LEU A 401 12.23 33.92 -28.07
N PRO A 402 11.45 35.00 -28.31
CA PRO A 402 11.99 36.37 -28.34
C PRO A 402 12.57 36.86 -27.00
N LEU A 403 12.17 36.26 -25.87
CA LEU A 403 12.65 36.63 -24.54
C LEU A 403 13.92 35.88 -24.14
N LEU A 404 14.32 34.87 -24.91
CA LEU A 404 15.47 34.03 -24.61
C LEU A 404 16.78 34.83 -24.41
N PRO A 405 17.14 35.82 -25.24
CA PRO A 405 18.37 36.59 -25.04
C PRO A 405 18.39 37.38 -23.72
N GLU A 406 17.24 37.92 -23.30
CA GLU A 406 17.10 38.65 -22.03
C GLU A 406 17.22 37.68 -20.84
N ILE A 407 16.55 36.53 -20.93
CA ILE A 407 16.64 35.46 -19.94
C ILE A 407 18.09 34.99 -19.78
N CYS A 408 18.79 34.73 -20.90
CA CYS A 408 20.18 34.30 -20.89
C CYS A 408 21.08 35.33 -20.23
N THR A 409 20.93 36.61 -20.56
CA THR A 409 21.71 37.70 -19.96
C THR A 409 21.46 37.82 -18.45
N LYS A 410 20.19 37.71 -18.02
CA LYS A 410 19.81 37.87 -16.61
C LYS A 410 20.33 36.74 -15.72
N TRP A 411 20.38 35.52 -16.24
CA TRP A 411 20.72 34.30 -15.50
C TRP A 411 22.12 33.75 -15.82
N ASP A 412 22.94 34.52 -16.54
CA ASP A 412 24.29 34.14 -16.96
C ASP A 412 24.33 32.80 -17.70
N LEU A 413 23.39 32.61 -18.64
CA LEU A 413 23.28 31.42 -19.48
C LEU A 413 23.75 31.71 -20.90
N ARG A 414 24.30 30.69 -21.55
CA ARG A 414 24.67 30.77 -22.97
C ARG A 414 23.54 30.26 -23.84
N GLU A 415 23.14 31.08 -24.82
CA GLU A 415 22.02 30.77 -25.71
C GLU A 415 22.30 29.52 -26.58
N ASP A 416 23.55 29.30 -26.98
CA ASP A 416 24.00 28.12 -27.73
C ASP A 416 23.82 26.80 -26.96
N GLN A 417 23.70 26.87 -25.63
CA GLN A 417 23.46 25.70 -24.79
C GLN A 417 21.98 25.32 -24.68
N ILE A 418 21.05 26.16 -25.14
CA ILE A 418 19.61 25.96 -24.91
C ILE A 418 18.97 25.35 -26.16
N THR A 419 18.48 24.12 -26.01
CA THR A 419 17.80 23.36 -27.09
C THR A 419 16.30 23.60 -27.14
N HIS A 420 15.70 23.88 -25.99
CA HIS A 420 14.25 24.04 -25.88
C HIS A 420 13.90 25.00 -24.75
N ILE A 421 12.91 25.86 -25.02
CA ILE A 421 12.27 26.75 -24.06
C ILE A 421 10.77 26.42 -24.01
N ALA A 422 10.24 26.20 -22.81
CA ALA A 422 8.84 25.82 -22.62
C ALA A 422 8.25 26.48 -21.37
N PRO A 423 6.95 26.81 -21.36
CA PRO A 423 6.27 27.20 -20.13
C PRO A 423 6.33 26.05 -19.11
N THR A 424 6.43 26.38 -17.84
CA THR A 424 6.28 25.35 -16.79
C THR A 424 4.85 24.83 -16.76
N THR A 425 4.71 23.52 -16.51
CA THR A 425 3.41 22.94 -16.19
C THR A 425 2.90 23.45 -14.85
N TYR A 426 1.59 23.34 -14.58
CA TYR A 426 1.01 23.71 -13.29
C TYR A 426 1.73 23.03 -12.11
N TYR A 427 2.05 21.74 -12.26
CA TYR A 427 2.81 20.99 -11.26
C TYR A 427 4.21 21.57 -11.04
N GLN A 428 4.94 21.85 -12.12
CA GLN A 428 6.27 22.43 -12.03
C GLN A 428 6.24 23.82 -11.37
N HIS A 429 5.27 24.65 -11.72
CA HIS A 429 5.09 25.97 -11.09
C HIS A 429 4.90 25.84 -9.58
N MET A 430 4.00 24.95 -9.12
CA MET A 430 3.80 24.70 -7.69
C MET A 430 5.05 24.13 -7.01
N ALA A 431 5.75 23.21 -7.68
CA ALA A 431 6.96 22.61 -7.15
C ALA A 431 8.08 23.65 -7.00
N LEU A 432 8.25 24.54 -7.97
CA LEU A 432 9.22 25.63 -7.95
C LEU A 432 8.91 26.65 -6.85
N ALA A 433 7.63 27.02 -6.68
CA ALA A 433 7.20 27.93 -5.62
C ALA A 433 7.43 27.38 -4.20
N SER A 434 7.51 26.05 -4.05
CA SER A 434 7.80 25.40 -2.76
C SER A 434 9.30 25.28 -2.45
N GLU A 435 10.18 25.65 -3.40
CA GLU A 435 11.65 25.52 -3.32
C GLU A 435 12.14 24.13 -2.88
N HIS A 436 11.32 23.09 -3.10
CA HIS A 436 11.60 21.76 -2.56
C HIS A 436 12.55 20.97 -3.46
N GLU A 437 13.69 20.60 -2.88
CA GLU A 437 14.62 19.63 -3.45
C GLU A 437 14.38 18.24 -2.89
N ALA A 438 14.63 17.23 -3.71
CA ALA A 438 14.53 15.83 -3.33
C ALA A 438 15.89 15.14 -3.44
N PHE A 439 16.11 14.23 -2.49
CA PHE A 439 17.30 13.41 -2.40
C PHE A 439 16.90 11.94 -2.48
N PHE A 440 17.47 11.22 -3.43
CA PHE A 440 17.27 9.78 -3.61
C PHE A 440 18.54 9.04 -3.21
N GLY A 441 18.51 8.39 -2.05
CA GLY A 441 19.58 7.51 -1.59
C GLY A 441 19.41 6.10 -2.16
N LEU A 442 20.46 5.60 -2.81
CA LEU A 442 20.54 4.27 -3.42
C LEU A 442 21.64 3.49 -2.72
N TYR A 443 21.25 2.46 -1.97
CA TYR A 443 22.16 1.58 -1.25
C TYR A 443 22.46 0.34 -2.10
N PHE A 444 23.73 0.07 -2.34
CA PHE A 444 24.13 -1.11 -3.11
C PHE A 444 24.37 -2.30 -2.17
N SER A 445 23.83 -3.46 -2.53
CA SER A 445 24.09 -4.71 -1.79
C SER A 445 25.54 -5.21 -1.90
N LYS A 446 26.29 -4.66 -2.86
CA LYS A 446 27.72 -4.91 -3.09
C LYS A 446 28.34 -3.62 -3.61
N PRO A 447 29.61 -3.33 -3.31
CA PRO A 447 30.31 -2.20 -3.89
C PRO A 447 30.28 -2.24 -5.42
N VAL A 448 30.10 -1.09 -6.04
CA VAL A 448 30.03 -0.91 -7.50
C VAL A 448 31.17 0.00 -7.94
N ALA A 449 31.89 -0.37 -9.00
CA ALA A 449 32.97 0.46 -9.54
C ALA A 449 32.47 1.87 -9.86
N SER A 450 33.12 2.88 -9.27
CA SER A 450 32.69 4.28 -9.37
C SER A 450 32.63 4.78 -10.82
N GLU A 451 33.57 4.36 -11.67
CA GLU A 451 33.60 4.71 -13.09
C GLU A 451 32.39 4.18 -13.88
N ALA A 452 31.91 2.98 -13.54
CA ALA A 452 30.72 2.41 -14.18
C ALA A 452 29.46 3.23 -13.84
N LEU A 453 29.35 3.69 -12.59
CA LEU A 453 28.26 4.56 -12.15
C LEU A 453 28.30 5.93 -12.82
N LYS A 454 29.49 6.54 -12.95
CA LYS A 454 29.66 7.82 -13.66
C LYS A 454 29.22 7.68 -15.12
N ALA A 455 29.67 6.64 -15.82
CA ALA A 455 29.30 6.39 -17.20
C ALA A 455 27.78 6.16 -17.38
N ALA A 456 27.17 5.36 -16.50
CA ALA A 456 25.72 5.11 -16.52
C ALA A 456 24.92 6.41 -16.25
N ALA A 457 25.35 7.20 -15.28
CA ALA A 457 24.73 8.47 -14.95
C ALA A 457 24.78 9.47 -16.11
N SER A 458 25.94 9.66 -16.73
CA SER A 458 26.08 10.52 -17.91
C SER A 458 25.17 10.08 -19.05
N ARG A 459 25.00 8.76 -19.26
CA ARG A 459 24.09 8.22 -20.28
C ARG A 459 22.63 8.56 -20.00
N VAL A 460 22.18 8.40 -18.75
CA VAL A 460 20.78 8.63 -18.41
C VAL A 460 20.44 10.11 -18.37
N VAL A 461 21.37 10.97 -17.95
CA VAL A 461 21.20 12.43 -18.05
C VAL A 461 21.07 12.89 -19.50
N LYS A 462 21.78 12.24 -20.44
CA LYS A 462 21.61 12.47 -21.88
C LYS A 462 20.28 11.94 -22.42
N LEU A 463 19.74 10.87 -21.85
CA LEU A 463 18.44 10.33 -22.25
C LEU A 463 17.28 11.21 -21.77
N HIS A 464 17.30 11.62 -20.50
CA HIS A 464 16.20 12.34 -19.86
C HIS A 464 16.48 13.84 -19.83
N SER A 465 15.94 14.58 -20.79
CA SER A 465 16.11 16.04 -20.91
C SER A 465 15.73 16.82 -19.66
N ILE A 466 14.79 16.31 -18.86
CA ILE A 466 14.37 16.93 -17.61
C ILE A 466 15.48 16.99 -16.55
N LEU A 467 16.43 16.04 -16.57
CA LEU A 467 17.59 16.02 -15.66
C LEU A 467 18.64 17.08 -16.03
N ARG A 468 18.55 17.67 -17.22
CA ARG A 468 19.40 18.77 -17.70
C ARG A 468 18.58 20.03 -17.99
N SER A 469 17.41 20.14 -17.36
CA SER A 469 16.55 21.31 -17.49
C SER A 469 16.80 22.26 -16.32
N ALA A 470 16.97 23.54 -16.64
CA ALA A 470 16.99 24.63 -15.68
C ALA A 470 15.63 25.34 -15.66
N PHE A 471 15.31 25.98 -14.53
CA PHE A 471 14.09 26.78 -14.38
C PHE A 471 14.45 28.21 -14.01
N VAL A 472 13.73 29.16 -14.60
CA VAL A 472 13.95 30.59 -14.37
C VAL A 472 12.62 31.33 -14.17
N PRO A 473 12.54 32.25 -13.20
CA PRO A 473 11.42 33.18 -13.05
C PRO A 473 11.30 34.09 -14.28
N LEU A 474 10.09 34.22 -14.79
CA LEU A 474 9.70 35.17 -15.83
C LEU A 474 8.35 35.79 -15.46
N GLU A 475 8.34 37.10 -15.21
CA GLU A 475 7.17 37.83 -14.71
C GLU A 475 6.53 37.13 -13.48
N ASN A 476 5.29 36.64 -13.63
CA ASN A 476 4.52 35.96 -12.58
C ASN A 476 4.56 34.42 -12.70
N THR A 477 5.49 33.86 -13.47
CA THR A 477 5.62 32.41 -13.66
C THR A 477 7.08 31.97 -13.76
N TYR A 478 7.28 30.70 -14.13
CA TYR A 478 8.58 30.11 -14.42
C TYR A 478 8.61 29.53 -15.83
N VAL A 479 9.80 29.49 -16.41
CA VAL A 479 10.07 28.91 -17.72
C VAL A 479 11.11 27.80 -17.56
N GLN A 480 10.92 26.70 -18.29
CA GLN A 480 11.88 25.61 -18.40
C GLN A 480 12.82 25.84 -19.58
N LEU A 481 14.11 25.72 -19.33
CA LEU A 481 15.18 25.76 -20.32
C LEU A 481 15.87 24.40 -20.37
N THR A 482 15.88 23.72 -21.51
CA THR A 482 16.53 22.42 -21.67
C THR A 482 17.92 22.59 -22.29
N LEU A 483 18.95 22.13 -21.60
CA LEU A 483 20.32 22.27 -22.07
C LEU A 483 20.73 21.13 -23.03
N CYS A 484 21.51 21.42 -24.08
CA CYS A 484 22.18 20.39 -24.89
C CYS A 484 23.34 19.76 -24.13
N ASP A 485 24.16 20.60 -23.52
CA ASP A 485 25.38 20.24 -22.81
C ASP A 485 25.21 20.52 -21.33
N PHE A 486 25.16 19.44 -20.54
CA PHE A 486 25.11 19.50 -19.08
C PHE A 486 26.11 18.51 -18.50
N ASP A 487 27.22 19.06 -18.00
CA ASP A 487 28.22 18.30 -17.26
C ASP A 487 27.67 18.03 -15.87
N LEU A 488 27.18 16.82 -15.67
CA LEU A 488 26.56 16.37 -14.42
C LEU A 488 27.51 16.61 -13.23
N PRO A 489 27.15 17.51 -12.29
CA PRO A 489 27.94 17.75 -11.10
C PRO A 489 28.08 16.45 -10.28
N LEU A 490 29.33 16.07 -10.03
CA LEU A 490 29.69 14.87 -9.28
C LEU A 490 30.51 15.25 -8.05
N GLN A 491 30.21 14.64 -6.91
CA GLN A 491 30.99 14.73 -5.69
C GLN A 491 31.30 13.34 -5.17
N GLU A 492 32.53 13.09 -4.77
CA GLU A 492 32.94 11.82 -4.17
C GLU A 492 33.26 12.04 -2.68
N ILE A 493 32.77 11.16 -1.83
CA ILE A 493 32.98 11.22 -0.39
C ILE A 493 33.45 9.86 0.10
N GLN A 494 34.61 9.83 0.74
CA GLN A 494 35.14 8.65 1.41
C GLN A 494 34.37 8.40 2.71
N THR A 495 33.80 7.20 2.87
CA THR A 495 33.00 6.82 4.04
C THR A 495 33.01 5.29 4.22
N ASN A 496 32.31 4.79 5.25
CA ASN A 496 32.13 3.36 5.50
C ASN A 496 30.63 3.04 5.62
N GLU A 497 30.26 1.76 5.48
CA GLU A 497 28.85 1.32 5.49
C GLU A 497 28.05 1.79 6.72
N ALA A 498 28.69 1.89 7.89
CA ALA A 498 28.04 2.31 9.13
C ALA A 498 27.73 3.83 9.15
N GLU A 499 28.47 4.62 8.38
CA GLU A 499 28.38 6.09 8.37
C GLU A 499 27.58 6.64 7.19
N VAL A 500 27.32 5.86 6.14
CA VAL A 500 26.61 6.29 4.93
C VAL A 500 25.32 7.06 5.24
N SER A 501 24.46 6.52 6.11
CA SER A 501 23.18 7.15 6.46
C SER A 501 23.39 8.51 7.12
N ALA A 502 24.33 8.61 8.06
CA ALA A 502 24.64 9.85 8.76
C ALA A 502 25.25 10.89 7.79
N THR A 503 26.14 10.46 6.90
CA THR A 503 26.72 11.32 5.84
C THR A 503 25.64 11.86 4.91
N MET A 504 24.71 11.01 4.45
CA MET A 504 23.59 11.44 3.60
C MET A 504 22.67 12.43 4.31
N GLU A 505 22.33 12.18 5.58
CA GLU A 505 21.50 13.10 6.37
C GLU A 505 22.16 14.49 6.52
N LEU A 506 23.47 14.53 6.78
CA LEU A 506 24.22 15.78 6.88
C LEU A 506 24.19 16.57 5.55
N LEU A 507 24.38 15.89 4.42
CA LEU A 507 24.31 16.51 3.10
C LEU A 507 22.91 17.05 2.78
N CYS A 508 21.87 16.30 3.13
CA CYS A 508 20.50 16.75 2.95
C CYS A 508 20.20 18.00 3.80
N ARG A 509 20.71 18.05 5.04
CA ARG A 509 20.55 19.23 5.91
C ARG A 509 21.30 20.46 5.39
N ASP A 510 22.58 20.31 5.02
CA ASP A 510 23.37 21.43 4.47
C ASP A 510 22.78 21.99 3.17
N ALA A 511 22.16 21.12 2.36
CA ALA A 511 21.46 21.53 1.16
C ALA A 511 20.11 22.20 1.46
N ALA A 512 19.38 21.77 2.50
CA ALA A 512 18.12 22.41 2.90
C ALA A 512 18.31 23.84 3.41
N ASP A 513 19.49 24.16 3.97
CA ASP A 513 19.84 25.51 4.41
C ASP A 513 20.21 26.46 3.24
N LYS A 514 20.28 25.95 2.00
CA LYS A 514 20.62 26.71 0.79
C LYS A 514 19.46 26.64 -0.20
N ALA A 515 18.84 27.77 -0.51
CA ALA A 515 17.79 27.83 -1.53
C ALA A 515 18.33 27.33 -2.89
N ALA A 516 17.53 26.54 -3.59
CA ALA A 516 17.85 26.08 -4.94
C ALA A 516 18.02 27.30 -5.87
N GLY A 517 19.19 27.45 -6.49
CA GLY A 517 19.42 28.52 -7.44
C GLY A 517 18.60 28.34 -8.72
N PHE A 518 18.06 29.44 -9.25
CA PHE A 518 17.48 29.45 -10.60
C PHE A 518 18.58 29.57 -11.67
N GLY A 519 18.26 29.17 -12.90
CA GLY A 519 19.17 29.27 -14.04
C GLY A 519 20.13 28.09 -14.21
N VAL A 520 20.29 27.21 -13.22
CA VAL A 520 21.17 26.03 -13.33
C VAL A 520 20.39 24.76 -13.00
N PRO A 521 20.59 23.63 -13.72
CA PRO A 521 19.98 22.37 -13.32
C PRO A 521 20.48 21.92 -11.94
N VAL A 522 19.55 21.56 -11.06
CA VAL A 522 19.83 21.14 -9.67
C VAL A 522 20.37 19.71 -9.58
N THR A 523 20.25 18.95 -10.67
CA THR A 523 20.68 17.55 -10.76
C THR A 523 22.14 17.40 -10.34
N LYS A 524 22.41 16.66 -9.27
CA LYS A 524 23.77 16.39 -8.76
C LYS A 524 23.89 14.96 -8.26
N LEU A 525 25.04 14.35 -8.49
CA LEU A 525 25.41 13.05 -7.94
C LEU A 525 26.45 13.15 -6.85
N ILE A 526 26.25 12.37 -5.80
CA ILE A 526 27.20 12.23 -4.71
C ILE A 526 27.47 10.74 -4.50
N LEU A 527 28.69 10.29 -4.80
CA LEU A 527 29.14 8.92 -4.63
C LEU A 527 29.75 8.75 -3.23
N MET A 528 29.28 7.74 -2.50
CA MET A 528 29.85 7.31 -1.23
C MET A 528 30.80 6.16 -1.50
N LEU A 529 32.09 6.41 -1.35
CA LEU A 529 33.15 5.47 -1.69
C LEU A 529 33.70 4.81 -0.43
N ASP A 530 34.01 3.52 -0.52
CA ASP A 530 34.74 2.79 0.52
C ASP A 530 36.26 3.04 0.43
N SER A 531 37.01 2.43 1.36
CA SER A 531 38.46 2.53 1.41
C SER A 531 39.20 2.02 0.15
N GLN A 532 38.55 1.23 -0.70
CA GLN A 532 39.11 0.72 -1.96
C GLN A 532 38.74 1.63 -3.15
N GLY A 533 37.91 2.64 -2.93
CA GLY A 533 37.42 3.55 -3.97
C GLY A 533 36.17 3.04 -4.70
N ASP A 534 35.59 1.93 -4.26
CA ASP A 534 34.35 1.41 -4.81
C ASP A 534 33.14 2.10 -4.16
N CYS A 535 32.10 2.31 -4.96
CA CYS A 535 30.90 3.01 -4.52
C CYS A 535 29.96 2.06 -3.76
N ILE A 536 29.76 2.34 -2.49
CA ILE A 536 28.87 1.57 -1.61
C ILE A 536 27.45 2.16 -1.56
N SER A 537 27.30 3.45 -1.89
CA SER A 537 26.01 4.12 -1.93
C SER A 537 26.05 5.38 -2.79
N LEU A 538 24.88 5.79 -3.31
CA LEU A 538 24.73 6.94 -4.19
C LEU A 538 23.59 7.84 -3.74
N LEU A 539 23.83 9.15 -3.72
CA LEU A 539 22.80 10.16 -3.47
C LEU A 539 22.57 10.98 -4.75
N LEU A 540 21.36 10.91 -5.29
CA LEU A 540 20.90 11.76 -6.40
C LEU A 540 20.09 12.93 -5.84
N ARG A 541 20.57 14.14 -6.05
CA ARG A 541 19.85 15.39 -5.77
C ARG A 541 19.15 15.86 -7.04
N VAL A 542 17.86 16.17 -6.96
CA VAL A 542 17.05 16.76 -8.03
C VAL A 542 16.01 17.71 -7.46
N GLN A 543 15.49 18.62 -8.26
CA GLN A 543 14.39 19.49 -7.86
C GLN A 543 13.03 18.81 -8.06
N ARG A 544 12.03 19.11 -7.21
CA ARG A 544 10.68 18.53 -7.33
C ARG A 544 10.01 18.77 -8.69
N ALA A 545 10.38 19.85 -9.39
CA ALA A 545 9.89 20.14 -10.74
C ALA A 545 10.47 19.23 -11.85
N GLN A 546 11.53 18.46 -11.54
CA GLN A 546 12.18 17.58 -12.51
C GLN A 546 11.59 16.17 -12.54
N PHE A 547 10.70 15.81 -11.61
CA PHE A 547 10.21 14.45 -11.51
C PHE A 547 8.81 14.32 -10.89
N ASP A 548 8.16 13.20 -11.19
CA ASP A 548 6.99 12.69 -10.49
C ASP A 548 7.22 11.21 -10.10
N GLY A 549 6.21 10.56 -9.52
CA GLY A 549 6.34 9.17 -9.10
C GLY A 549 6.59 8.18 -10.26
N VAL A 550 6.13 8.48 -11.47
CA VAL A 550 6.28 7.61 -12.64
C VAL A 550 7.65 7.83 -13.28
N SER A 551 8.08 9.09 -13.41
CA SER A 551 9.35 9.42 -14.04
C SER A 551 10.54 8.91 -13.24
N VAL A 552 10.49 8.97 -11.89
CA VAL A 552 11.55 8.40 -11.04
C VAL A 552 11.70 6.90 -11.30
N MET A 553 10.61 6.15 -11.39
CA MET A 553 10.66 4.72 -11.65
C MET A 553 11.31 4.40 -13.01
N ARG A 554 11.01 5.20 -14.05
CA ARG A 554 11.64 5.08 -15.37
C ARG A 554 13.13 5.42 -15.33
N ILE A 555 13.50 6.55 -14.71
CA ILE A 555 14.90 6.98 -14.56
C ILE A 555 15.72 5.90 -13.83
N MET A 556 15.17 5.32 -12.76
CA MET A 556 15.85 4.25 -12.01
C MET A 556 15.97 2.95 -12.82
N ALA A 557 14.96 2.60 -13.62
CA ALA A 557 15.03 1.44 -14.52
C ALA A 557 16.11 1.64 -15.60
N ASP A 558 16.22 2.84 -16.16
CA ASP A 558 17.25 3.16 -17.16
C ASP A 558 18.65 3.20 -16.55
N TRP A 559 18.80 3.67 -15.31
CA TRP A 559 20.07 3.58 -14.56
C TRP A 559 20.51 2.14 -14.38
N ARG A 560 19.60 1.27 -13.94
CA ARG A 560 19.88 -0.16 -13.81
C ARG A 560 20.31 -0.77 -15.14
N SER A 561 19.55 -0.49 -16.21
CA SER A 561 19.88 -0.97 -17.56
C SER A 561 21.24 -0.45 -18.04
N ALA A 562 21.56 0.81 -17.78
CA ALA A 562 22.85 1.40 -18.15
C ALA A 562 24.04 0.78 -17.38
N LEU A 563 23.84 0.39 -16.12
CA LEU A 563 24.84 -0.31 -15.31
C LEU A 563 25.05 -1.76 -15.76
N GLU A 564 23.97 -2.48 -16.07
CA GLU A 564 24.03 -3.88 -16.53
C GLU A 564 24.63 -3.98 -17.94
N ASN A 565 24.39 -2.99 -18.81
CA ASN A 565 24.81 -3.00 -20.22
C ASN A 565 26.07 -2.17 -20.52
N ALA A 566 26.98 -2.01 -19.56
CA ALA A 566 28.21 -1.22 -19.72
C ALA A 566 29.09 -1.64 -20.92
N ALA A 567 28.83 -2.78 -21.56
CA ALA A 567 29.57 -3.32 -22.72
C ALA A 567 28.80 -3.40 -24.06
N CYS A 568 27.50 -3.07 -24.14
CA CYS A 568 26.71 -3.21 -25.38
C CYS A 568 25.89 -1.97 -25.77
N SER A 569 25.54 -1.89 -27.06
CA SER A 569 24.62 -0.88 -27.62
C SER A 569 23.26 -0.99 -26.92
N TRP A 570 22.95 0.01 -26.10
CA TRP A 570 21.72 0.12 -25.32
C TRP A 570 20.55 0.57 -26.20
N GLU A 571 19.40 -0.08 -26.02
CA GLU A 571 18.10 0.41 -26.45
C GLU A 571 17.23 0.72 -25.21
N PRO A 572 16.50 1.85 -25.19
CA PRO A 572 15.60 2.18 -24.08
C PRO A 572 14.45 1.17 -23.95
N ALA A 573 13.98 0.96 -22.72
CA ALA A 573 12.74 0.25 -22.49
C ALA A 573 11.52 1.09 -22.98
N PRO A 574 10.51 0.46 -23.63
CA PRO A 574 9.36 1.17 -24.21
C PRO A 574 8.46 1.90 -23.20
#